data_AF-A0A0C3Q7I3-F1
#
_entry.id   AF-A0A0C3Q7I3-F1
#
_cell.length_a   1.000
_cell.length_b   1.000
_cell.length_c   1.000
_cell.angle_alpha   90.00
_cell.angle_beta   90.00
_cell.angle_gamma   90.00
#
_symmetry.space_group_name_H-M   'P 1'
#
loop_
_entity.id
_entity.type
_entity.pdbx_description
1 polymer ?
#
loop_
_entity_poly.entity_id
_entity_poly.type
_entity_poly.pdbx_seq_one_letter_code
_entity_poly.pdbx_strand_id
1 'polypeptide(L)'
;YGINGTPIMSKAPGVTLPFSSPFDFMHMLENTCSNYVKHICGEFKGLDAGRESYILPPAIWKEIGRATTNANSTIPSVFGHRILDVSKERTFFTCESYLVWCTLYAPILLRNRFSRPKYYGHWMLFVSIINRSICFKTTKAERDQLRMDIKRWYQEYEE
;
A
#
# COMPACT_ATOMS: atom_id res chain seq x y z
N TYR A 1 -16.18 10.80 -15.22
CA TYR A 1 -17.52 10.54 -14.69
C TYR A 1 -17.47 10.75 -13.19
N GLY A 2 -18.02 11.86 -12.70
CA GLY A 2 -18.05 12.20 -11.28
C GLY A 2 -19.48 12.62 -10.89
N ILE A 3 -19.69 12.88 -9.61
CA ILE A 3 -20.99 13.32 -9.08
C ILE A 3 -21.35 14.68 -9.68
N ASN A 4 -22.23 14.68 -10.69
CA ASN A 4 -22.68 15.87 -11.41
C ASN A 4 -23.98 16.44 -10.79
N GLY A 5 -24.02 16.62 -9.47
CA GLY A 5 -25.16 17.22 -8.78
C GLY A 5 -25.33 16.78 -7.33
N THR A 6 -26.20 17.45 -6.59
CA THR A 6 -26.47 17.10 -5.20
C THR A 6 -27.26 15.79 -5.12
N PRO A 7 -26.74 14.72 -4.49
CA PRO A 7 -27.42 13.43 -4.45
C PRO A 7 -28.68 13.51 -3.57
N ILE A 8 -29.71 12.71 -3.88
CA ILE A 8 -30.98 12.72 -3.15
C ILE A 8 -30.82 12.44 -1.65
N MET A 9 -29.78 11.70 -1.28
CA MET A 9 -29.37 11.39 0.09
C MET A 9 -28.97 12.63 0.91
N SER A 10 -28.64 13.76 0.28
CA SER A 10 -28.46 15.05 0.97
C SER A 10 -29.73 15.58 1.66
N LYS A 11 -30.91 15.12 1.23
CA LYS A 11 -32.21 15.53 1.79
C LYS A 11 -32.63 14.66 2.98
N ALA A 12 -31.89 13.59 3.28
CA ALA A 12 -32.21 12.69 4.38
C ALA A 12 -31.87 13.35 5.72
N PRO A 13 -32.82 13.43 6.68
CA PRO A 13 -32.55 13.93 8.01
C PRO A 13 -31.41 13.13 8.68
N GLY A 14 -30.41 13.82 9.22
CA GLY A 14 -29.27 13.18 9.89
C GLY A 14 -28.10 12.78 8.99
N VAL A 15 -28.22 12.91 7.66
CA VAL A 15 -27.11 12.70 6.73
C VAL A 15 -26.49 14.05 6.35
N THR A 16 -25.23 14.25 6.71
CA THR A 16 -24.42 15.38 6.22
C THR A 16 -23.29 14.80 5.39
N LEU A 17 -23.44 14.77 4.06
CA LEU A 17 -22.52 14.08 3.14
C LEU A 17 -21.01 14.21 3.45
N PRO A 18 -20.44 15.40 3.73
CA PRO A 18 -19.01 15.50 4.06
C PRO A 18 -18.61 14.86 5.40
N PHE A 19 -19.56 14.59 6.30
CA PHE A 19 -19.33 14.00 7.62
C PHE A 19 -19.95 12.60 7.76
N SER A 20 -20.91 12.24 6.92
CA SER A 20 -21.61 10.95 6.93
C SER A 20 -20.98 9.92 6.00
N SER A 21 -20.26 10.38 4.97
CA SER A 21 -19.41 9.53 4.15
C SER A 21 -17.98 9.73 4.62
N PRO A 22 -17.39 8.79 5.38
CA PRO A 22 -15.98 8.89 5.74
C PRO A 22 -15.15 8.98 4.47
N PHE A 23 -13.99 9.65 4.57
CA PHE A 23 -13.01 9.67 3.50
C PHE A 23 -12.75 8.25 3.02
N ASP A 24 -12.67 8.03 1.71
CA ASP A 24 -12.46 6.71 1.14
C ASP A 24 -11.02 6.23 1.39
N PHE A 25 -10.79 5.83 2.63
CA PHE A 25 -9.50 5.44 3.15
C PHE A 25 -8.97 4.20 2.42
N MET A 26 -9.88 3.31 2.00
CA MET A 26 -9.56 2.12 1.23
C MET A 26 -8.94 2.49 -0.12
N HIS A 27 -9.59 3.34 -0.92
CA HIS A 27 -9.02 3.76 -2.20
C HIS A 27 -7.76 4.62 -2.06
N MET A 28 -7.65 5.41 -0.99
CA MET A 28 -6.40 6.13 -0.70
C MET A 28 -5.23 5.15 -0.48
N LEU A 29 -5.46 4.09 0.30
CA LEU A 29 -4.46 3.05 0.55
C LEU A 29 -4.15 2.25 -0.72
N GLU A 30 -5.17 1.86 -1.49
CA GLU A 30 -4.99 1.18 -2.78
C GLU A 30 -4.06 1.95 -3.70
N ASN A 31 -4.36 3.24 -3.91
CA ASN A 31 -3.57 4.09 -4.79
C ASN A 31 -2.14 4.23 -4.29
N THR A 32 -1.95 4.40 -2.97
CA THR A 32 -0.62 4.54 -2.38
C THR A 32 0.19 3.25 -2.53
N CYS A 33 -0.39 2.10 -2.18
CA CYS A 33 0.23 0.79 -2.35
C CYS A 33 0.57 0.48 -3.82
N SER A 34 -0.40 0.68 -4.73
CA SER A 34 -0.21 0.43 -6.16
C SER A 34 0.88 1.32 -6.76
N ASN A 35 0.88 2.61 -6.40
CA ASN A 35 1.90 3.55 -6.86
C ASN A 35 3.28 3.17 -6.29
N TYR A 36 3.38 2.80 -5.02
CA TYR A 36 4.65 2.41 -4.43
C TYR A 36 5.20 1.12 -5.06
N VAL A 37 4.35 0.13 -5.34
CA VAL A 37 4.73 -1.07 -6.12
C VAL A 37 5.26 -0.68 -7.50
N LYS A 38 4.58 0.23 -8.21
CA LYS A 38 5.04 0.72 -9.52
C LYS A 38 6.39 1.44 -9.43
N HIS A 39 6.65 2.17 -8.35
CA HIS A 39 7.95 2.81 -8.12
C HIS A 39 9.07 1.77 -7.98
N ILE A 40 8.91 0.77 -7.09
CA ILE A 40 9.98 -0.21 -6.85
C ILE A 40 10.20 -1.17 -8.01
N CYS A 41 9.22 -1.39 -8.88
CA CYS A 41 9.38 -2.19 -10.09
C CYS A 41 9.80 -1.37 -11.33
N GLY A 42 9.92 -0.04 -11.22
CA GLY A 42 10.35 0.83 -12.31
C GLY A 42 9.31 1.10 -13.41
N GLU A 43 8.02 0.87 -13.12
CA GLU A 43 6.91 1.11 -14.08
C GLU A 43 6.11 2.37 -13.75
N PHE A 44 6.58 3.19 -12.83
CA PHE A 44 5.86 4.37 -12.40
C PHE A 44 5.96 5.51 -13.43
N LYS A 45 4.91 5.67 -14.24
CA LYS A 45 4.70 6.82 -15.16
C LYS A 45 5.88 7.12 -16.11
N GLY A 46 6.68 6.10 -16.45
CA GLY A 46 7.86 6.26 -17.30
C GLY A 46 9.00 7.05 -16.66
N LEU A 47 8.97 7.24 -15.33
CA LEU A 47 10.06 7.83 -14.58
C LEU A 47 11.12 6.77 -14.27
N ASP A 48 12.39 7.16 -14.37
CA ASP A 48 13.51 6.33 -13.94
C ASP A 48 13.77 6.49 -12.43
N ALA A 49 14.83 5.86 -11.93
CA ALA A 49 15.23 5.98 -10.53
C ALA A 49 15.86 7.34 -10.18
N GLY A 50 16.00 8.24 -11.16
CA GLY A 50 16.76 9.47 -11.02
C GLY A 50 18.19 9.20 -10.52
N ARG A 51 18.52 9.80 -9.37
CA ARG A 51 19.84 9.68 -8.73
C ARG A 51 19.97 8.50 -7.77
N GLU A 52 18.84 7.89 -7.40
CA GLU A 52 18.79 6.82 -6.42
C GLU A 52 18.73 5.45 -7.10
N SER A 53 18.68 4.38 -6.31
CA SER A 53 18.72 3.00 -6.82
C SER A 53 17.73 2.11 -6.06
N TYR A 54 16.49 2.59 -5.98
CA TYR A 54 15.37 1.90 -5.32
C TYR A 54 14.67 0.87 -6.22
N ILE A 55 14.92 0.90 -7.53
CA ILE A 55 14.28 -0.02 -8.49
C ILE A 55 14.88 -1.42 -8.33
N LEU A 56 14.01 -2.40 -8.17
CA LEU A 56 14.35 -3.81 -8.13
C LEU A 56 14.67 -4.30 -9.56
N PRO A 57 15.76 -5.08 -9.75
CA PRO A 57 16.05 -5.67 -11.04
C PRO A 57 14.87 -6.52 -11.55
N PRO A 58 14.54 -6.51 -12.86
CA PRO A 58 13.41 -7.27 -13.41
C PRO A 58 13.44 -8.77 -13.10
N ALA A 59 14.63 -9.36 -13.03
CA ALA A 59 14.81 -10.77 -12.65
C ALA A 59 14.36 -11.05 -11.22
N ILE A 60 14.71 -10.15 -10.29
CA ILE A 60 14.30 -10.23 -8.87
C ILE A 60 12.81 -9.99 -8.73
N TRP A 61 12.26 -9.02 -9.48
CA TRP A 61 10.82 -8.75 -9.47
C TRP A 61 9.99 -9.94 -9.95
N LYS A 62 10.43 -10.63 -11.00
CA LYS A 62 9.82 -11.87 -11.48
C LYS A 62 9.92 -13.01 -10.46
N GLU A 63 11.02 -13.09 -9.72
CA GLU A 63 11.18 -14.06 -8.63
C GLU A 63 10.17 -13.79 -7.49
N ILE A 64 10.00 -12.52 -7.11
CA ILE A 64 9.01 -12.07 -6.12
C ILE A 64 7.59 -12.41 -6.56
N GLY A 65 7.29 -12.22 -7.84
CA GLY A 65 6.01 -12.62 -8.45
C GLY A 65 5.68 -14.10 -8.24
N ARG A 66 6.61 -14.98 -8.60
CA ARG A 66 6.48 -16.43 -8.39
C ARG A 66 6.40 -16.79 -6.89
N ALA A 67 7.22 -16.15 -6.06
CA ALA A 67 7.21 -16.38 -4.62
C ALA A 67 5.89 -15.95 -3.96
N THR A 68 5.25 -14.90 -4.47
CA THR A 68 3.90 -14.46 -4.04
C THR A 68 2.88 -15.58 -4.24
N THR A 69 2.83 -16.15 -5.45
CA THR A 69 1.88 -17.23 -5.76
C THR A 69 2.12 -18.47 -4.89
N ASN A 70 3.39 -18.82 -4.64
CA ASN A 70 3.75 -19.95 -3.79
C ASN A 70 3.38 -19.72 -2.31
N ALA A 71 3.55 -18.50 -1.81
CA ALA A 71 3.25 -18.13 -0.42
C ALA A 71 1.74 -18.21 -0.09
N ASN A 72 0.85 -18.19 -1.08
CA ASN A 72 -0.59 -18.43 -0.85
C ASN A 72 -0.91 -19.73 -0.13
N SER A 73 -0.04 -20.75 -0.26
CA SER A 73 -0.20 -22.02 0.45
C SER A 73 0.00 -21.91 1.96
N THR A 74 0.67 -20.84 2.41
CA THR A 74 1.05 -20.61 3.81
C THR A 74 0.17 -19.58 4.52
N ILE A 75 -0.55 -18.75 3.78
CA ILE A 75 -1.41 -17.70 4.36
C ILE A 75 -2.82 -18.25 4.57
N PRO A 76 -3.36 -18.20 5.81
CA PRO A 76 -4.72 -18.61 6.08
C PRO A 76 -5.74 -17.82 5.26
N SER A 77 -6.76 -18.49 4.73
CA SER A 77 -7.82 -17.88 3.92
C SER A 77 -8.64 -16.81 4.64
N VAL A 78 -8.57 -16.74 5.97
CA VAL A 78 -9.21 -15.68 6.78
C VAL A 78 -8.64 -14.29 6.50
N PHE A 79 -7.40 -14.20 5.99
CA PHE A 79 -6.75 -12.94 5.66
C PHE A 79 -7.07 -12.41 4.26
N GLY A 80 -7.89 -13.13 3.50
CA GLY A 80 -8.32 -12.73 2.16
C GLY A 80 -8.17 -13.83 1.12
N HIS A 81 -8.47 -13.48 -0.12
CA HIS A 81 -8.32 -14.38 -1.25
C HIS A 81 -6.85 -14.61 -1.62
N ARG A 82 -6.61 -15.62 -2.47
CA ARG A 82 -5.26 -15.91 -2.98
C ARG A 82 -4.75 -14.74 -3.83
N ILE A 83 -3.52 -14.32 -3.58
CA ILE A 83 -2.86 -13.22 -4.30
C ILE A 83 -2.19 -13.76 -5.56
N LEU A 84 -2.46 -13.12 -6.69
CA LEU A 84 -1.89 -13.49 -7.98
C LEU A 84 -0.43 -13.03 -8.12
N ASP A 85 0.22 -13.37 -9.24
CA ASP A 85 1.60 -12.96 -9.50
C ASP A 85 1.69 -11.43 -9.61
N VAL A 86 2.29 -10.78 -8.59
CA VAL A 86 2.44 -9.31 -8.54
C VAL A 86 3.30 -8.74 -9.67
N SER A 87 4.05 -9.57 -10.41
CA SER A 87 4.85 -9.10 -11.54
C SER A 87 4.07 -9.08 -12.86
N LYS A 88 2.96 -9.81 -12.97
CA LYS A 88 2.21 -9.98 -14.23
C LYS A 88 0.74 -9.61 -14.14
N GLU A 89 0.10 -9.93 -13.01
CA GLU A 89 -1.36 -9.98 -12.89
C GLU A 89 -1.92 -8.84 -12.02
N ARG A 90 -1.15 -7.75 -11.85
CA ARG A 90 -1.54 -6.58 -11.02
C ARG A 90 -2.84 -5.92 -11.45
N THR A 91 -3.24 -6.05 -12.70
CA THR A 91 -4.51 -5.50 -13.21
C THR A 91 -5.72 -6.11 -12.51
N PHE A 92 -5.59 -7.32 -11.96
CA PHE A 92 -6.64 -8.01 -11.23
C PHE A 92 -6.59 -7.80 -9.72
N PHE A 93 -5.62 -7.03 -9.22
CA PHE A 93 -5.52 -6.75 -7.79
C PHE A 93 -6.63 -5.79 -7.39
N THR A 94 -7.38 -6.17 -6.36
CA THR A 94 -8.29 -5.28 -5.65
C THR A 94 -7.51 -4.49 -4.60
N CYS A 95 -8.16 -3.48 -4.00
CA CYS A 95 -7.59 -2.81 -2.83
C CYS A 95 -7.20 -3.81 -1.73
N GLU A 96 -8.03 -4.82 -1.47
CA GLU A 96 -7.73 -5.87 -0.48
C GLU A 96 -6.45 -6.62 -0.88
N SER A 97 -6.32 -7.03 -2.15
CA SER A 97 -5.12 -7.71 -2.64
C SER A 97 -3.85 -6.89 -2.43
N TYR A 98 -3.90 -5.58 -2.74
CA TYR A 98 -2.77 -4.68 -2.53
C TYR A 98 -2.41 -4.56 -1.05
N LEU A 99 -3.40 -4.43 -0.17
CA LEU A 99 -3.17 -4.29 1.26
C LEU A 99 -2.57 -5.55 1.88
N VAL A 100 -3.16 -6.71 1.58
CA VAL A 100 -2.67 -8.01 2.03
C VAL A 100 -1.26 -8.25 1.52
N TRP A 101 -1.01 -7.98 0.24
CA TRP A 101 0.33 -8.14 -0.33
C TRP A 101 1.33 -7.19 0.33
N CYS A 102 1.00 -5.90 0.47
CA CYS A 102 1.92 -4.91 1.04
C CYS A 102 2.25 -5.17 2.52
N THR A 103 1.27 -5.61 3.31
CA THR A 103 1.42 -5.76 4.77
C THR A 103 1.89 -7.15 5.21
N LEU A 104 1.55 -8.21 4.47
CA LEU A 104 1.88 -9.59 4.87
C LEU A 104 2.96 -10.23 3.97
N TYR A 105 2.86 -10.08 2.65
CA TYR A 105 3.79 -10.72 1.71
C TYR A 105 5.09 -9.92 1.54
N ALA A 106 4.96 -8.64 1.20
CA ALA A 106 6.07 -7.77 0.85
C ALA A 106 7.16 -7.67 1.94
N PRO A 107 6.85 -7.60 3.25
CA PRO A 107 7.89 -7.55 4.30
C PRO A 107 8.85 -8.74 4.23
N ILE A 108 8.34 -9.91 3.86
CA ILE A 108 9.12 -11.15 3.75
C ILE A 108 9.79 -11.23 2.38
N LEU A 109 9.02 -10.99 1.31
CA LEU A 109 9.50 -11.15 -0.07
C LEU A 109 10.54 -10.09 -0.48
N LEU A 110 10.46 -8.87 0.06
CA LEU A 110 11.39 -7.78 -0.27
C LEU A 110 12.64 -7.76 0.63
N ARG A 111 12.71 -8.63 1.64
CA ARG A 111 13.83 -8.66 2.59
C ARG A 111 15.13 -8.97 1.84
N ASN A 112 16.14 -8.11 2.03
CA ASN A 112 17.45 -8.19 1.38
C ASN A 112 17.40 -8.21 -0.16
N ARG A 113 16.34 -7.67 -0.79
CA ARG A 113 16.22 -7.58 -2.26
C ARG A 113 16.61 -6.22 -2.83
N PHE A 114 16.58 -5.18 -2.00
CA PHE A 114 16.97 -3.83 -2.38
C PHE A 114 18.49 -3.64 -2.35
N SER A 115 19.00 -2.81 -3.25
CA SER A 115 20.43 -2.47 -3.34
C SER A 115 20.96 -1.77 -2.08
N ARG A 116 20.11 -0.98 -1.41
CA ARG A 116 20.43 -0.33 -0.14
C ARG A 116 19.37 -0.68 0.92
N PRO A 117 19.78 -0.91 2.18
CA PRO A 117 18.84 -1.26 3.25
C PRO A 117 17.84 -0.14 3.56
N LYS A 118 18.17 1.12 3.26
CA LYS A 118 17.27 2.27 3.51
C LYS A 118 15.91 2.12 2.82
N TYR A 119 15.86 1.57 1.60
CA TYR A 119 14.59 1.42 0.87
C TYR A 119 13.69 0.36 1.48
N TYR A 120 14.28 -0.72 1.99
CA TYR A 120 13.53 -1.71 2.77
C TYR A 120 13.03 -1.11 4.09
N GLY A 121 13.87 -0.33 4.78
CA GLY A 121 13.46 0.40 5.98
C GLY A 121 12.27 1.33 5.74
N HIS A 122 12.32 2.10 4.65
CA HIS A 122 11.23 2.98 4.22
C HIS A 122 9.94 2.20 3.90
N TRP A 123 10.04 1.05 3.25
CA TRP A 123 8.90 0.15 3.02
C TRP A 123 8.32 -0.37 4.34
N MET A 124 9.17 -0.78 5.28
CA MET A 124 8.72 -1.28 6.59
C MET A 124 8.06 -0.19 7.43
N LEU A 125 8.53 1.06 7.33
CA LEU A 125 7.87 2.21 7.95
C LEU A 125 6.46 2.41 7.36
N PHE A 126 6.31 2.31 6.04
CA PHE A 126 5.00 2.35 5.38
C PHE A 126 4.05 1.26 5.88
N VAL A 127 4.52 0.01 5.97
CA VAL A 127 3.73 -1.12 6.49
C VAL A 127 3.29 -0.87 7.94
N SER A 128 4.17 -0.33 8.77
CA SER A 128 3.86 0.05 10.16
C SER A 128 2.76 1.12 10.23
N ILE A 129 2.82 2.14 9.36
CA ILE A 129 1.80 3.18 9.24
C ILE A 129 0.45 2.58 8.87
N ILE A 130 0.39 1.68 7.88
CA ILE A 130 -0.85 1.01 7.48
C ILE A 130 -1.44 0.22 8.64
N ASN A 131 -0.65 -0.67 9.25
CA ASN A 131 -1.11 -1.56 10.32
C ASN A 131 -1.67 -0.77 11.52
N ARG A 132 -1.05 0.36 11.86
CA ARG A 132 -1.52 1.22 12.95
C ARG A 132 -2.75 2.04 12.58
N SER A 133 -2.93 2.35 11.31
CA SER A 133 -4.11 3.08 10.81
C SER A 133 -5.36 2.19 10.76
N ILE A 134 -5.20 0.88 10.54
CA ILE A 134 -6.31 -0.09 10.54
C ILE A 134 -6.59 -0.70 11.92
N CYS A 135 -5.78 -0.38 12.94
CA CYS A 135 -5.96 -0.92 14.29
C CYS A 135 -7.24 -0.41 14.94
N PHE A 136 -8.08 -1.32 15.45
CA PHE A 136 -9.37 -0.98 16.07
C PHE A 136 -9.25 -0.18 17.37
N LYS A 137 -8.16 -0.37 18.12
CA LYS A 137 -7.89 0.31 19.39
C LYS A 137 -6.59 1.09 19.29
N THR A 138 -6.66 2.39 19.58
CA THR A 138 -5.48 3.25 19.60
C THR A 138 -5.51 4.19 20.81
N THR A 139 -4.34 4.41 21.39
CA THR A 139 -4.08 5.40 22.43
C THR A 139 -3.73 6.76 21.82
N LYS A 140 -3.77 7.83 22.63
CA LYS A 140 -3.37 9.16 22.18
C LYS A 140 -1.89 9.18 21.75
N ALA A 141 -1.01 8.59 22.55
CA ALA A 141 0.41 8.51 22.26
C ALA A 141 0.69 7.78 20.93
N GLU A 142 -0.01 6.66 20.66
CA GLU A 142 0.14 5.94 19.39
C GLU A 142 -0.32 6.77 18.19
N ARG A 143 -1.38 7.58 18.32
CA ARG A 143 -1.82 8.49 17.25
C ARG A 143 -0.84 9.63 17.03
N ASP A 144 -0.24 10.17 18.08
CA ASP A 144 0.77 11.22 17.97
C ASP A 144 2.04 10.70 17.30
N GLN A 145 2.49 9.49 17.68
CA GLN A 145 3.59 8.82 17.00
C GLN A 145 3.26 8.50 15.55
N LEU A 146 2.00 8.15 15.22
CA LEU A 146 1.59 7.82 13.85
C LEU A 146 1.74 9.06 12.95
N ARG A 147 1.36 10.24 13.45
CA ARG A 147 1.55 11.51 12.73
C ARG A 147 3.02 11.81 12.49
N MET A 148 3.88 11.55 13.47
CA MET A 148 5.33 11.72 13.33
C MET A 148 5.91 10.77 12.29
N ASP A 149 5.49 9.50 12.30
CA ASP A 149 5.99 8.49 11.36
C ASP A 149 5.51 8.76 9.93
N ILE A 150 4.28 9.26 9.74
CA ILE A 150 3.79 9.70 8.42
C ILE A 150 4.64 10.86 7.90
N LYS A 151 4.93 11.85 8.75
CA LYS A 151 5.80 12.98 8.36
C LYS A 151 7.19 12.49 7.99
N ARG A 152 7.76 11.62 8.81
CA ARG A 152 9.09 11.03 8.57
C ARG A 152 9.12 10.26 7.25
N TRP A 153 8.14 9.41 6.99
CA TRP A 153 8.02 8.64 5.76
C TRP A 153 7.98 9.56 4.53
N TYR A 154 7.22 10.65 4.60
CA TYR A 154 7.18 11.64 3.52
C TYR A 154 8.54 12.34 3.31
N GLN A 155 9.22 12.73 4.39
CA GLN A 155 10.53 13.40 4.31
C GLN A 155 11.61 12.46 3.74
N GLU A 156 11.66 11.21 4.19
CA GLU A 156 12.60 10.20 3.67
C GLU A 156 12.36 9.86 2.19
N TYR A 157 11.17 10.13 1.66
CA TYR A 157 10.85 10.01 0.24
C TYR A 157 11.36 11.20 -0.59
N GLU A 158 11.41 12.40 -0.02
CA GLU A 158 11.88 13.62 -0.72
C GLU A 158 13.42 13.74 -0.77
N GLU A 159 14.12 13.02 0.11
CA GLU A 159 15.60 12.95 0.18
C GLU A 159 16.23 12.06 -0.90
#